data_AF-A0A6I3SPW2-F1
#
_entry.id   AF-A0A6I3SPW2-F1
#
_cell.length_a   1.000
_cell.length_b   1.000
_cell.length_c   1.000
_cell.angle_alpha   90.00
_cell.angle_beta   90.00
_cell.angle_gamma   90.00
#
_symmetry.space_group_name_H-M   'P 1'
#
loop_
_entity.id
_entity.type
_entity.pdbx_description
1 polymer ?
#
loop_
_entity_poly.entity_id
_entity_poly.type
_entity_poly.pdbx_seq_one_letter_code
_entity_poly.pdbx_strand_id
1 'polypeptide(L)'
;MNYTQKSRIEQITDSTLIVGIDVAKETHVARAQDHRGIELGKRLIFDSNHRGFEALHTWIKELQRSYNKTTAVVGMEPTGHYWFTMAHYLLQKEITTVVVNPAHVKKSKELDDNSPTKNDIKDARVIAQLVKDGRYSEPNILTGKYAELRVAMVQRERLMRSLIETKNQVHNWMDRYFPEYPTVFKDWEGKASMITLKNFPLPQDVVNLGIEGIVTQWKNEVKRAVGAKRAIKLVEAASISVGISLGQTMARREIEMLLEQYMLLTKQLDELAQDVVTILEEIPGAVQMLAIPGLGWITVAGFLAETGDLQAYHHPQQILKLAGLNLKENSSGKHKGQTRITKRG
;
A
#
# COMPACT_ATOMS: atom_id res chain seq x y z
N MET A 1 -2.88 -23.82 -16.62
CA MET A 1 -2.61 -23.42 -18.02
C MET A 1 -1.25 -22.74 -18.10
N ASN A 2 -0.21 -23.45 -18.56
CA ASN A 2 1.18 -22.99 -18.76
C ASN A 2 1.37 -22.06 -19.98
N TYR A 3 0.29 -21.53 -20.55
CA TYR A 3 0.30 -20.76 -21.79
C TYR A 3 1.08 -19.44 -21.69
N THR A 4 1.22 -18.87 -20.48
CA THR A 4 1.91 -17.59 -20.31
C THR A 4 3.43 -17.67 -20.37
N GLN A 5 4.05 -18.76 -19.89
CA GLN A 5 5.52 -18.84 -19.90
C GLN A 5 6.06 -19.17 -21.29
N LYS A 6 5.40 -20.10 -22.02
CA LYS A 6 5.78 -20.41 -23.40
C LYS A 6 5.68 -19.17 -24.29
N SER A 7 4.57 -18.42 -24.19
CA SER A 7 4.39 -17.16 -24.91
C SER A 7 5.46 -16.11 -24.56
N ARG A 8 5.86 -15.99 -23.29
CA ARG A 8 6.95 -15.08 -22.87
C ARG A 8 8.31 -15.48 -23.42
N ILE A 9 8.61 -16.78 -23.46
CA ILE A 9 9.84 -17.27 -24.08
C ILE A 9 9.82 -16.96 -25.58
N GLU A 10 8.68 -17.16 -26.25
CA GLU A 10 8.50 -16.86 -27.68
C GLU A 10 8.63 -15.36 -28.00
N GLN A 11 8.35 -14.46 -27.05
CA GLN A 11 8.57 -13.01 -27.20
C GLN A 11 10.07 -12.63 -27.25
N ILE A 12 10.95 -13.47 -26.71
CA ILE A 12 12.39 -13.23 -26.70
C ILE A 12 13.01 -13.87 -27.94
N THR A 13 13.41 -13.02 -28.88
CA THR A 13 13.96 -13.44 -30.18
C THR A 13 15.45 -13.16 -30.26
N ASP A 14 16.08 -13.65 -31.33
CA ASP A 14 17.46 -13.31 -31.68
C ASP A 14 17.70 -11.80 -31.83
N SER A 15 16.66 -11.05 -32.21
CA SER A 15 16.67 -9.59 -32.32
C SER A 15 16.48 -8.84 -30.99
N THR A 16 16.29 -9.54 -29.87
CA THR A 16 16.00 -8.95 -28.55
C THR A 16 17.28 -8.76 -27.73
N LEU A 17 17.45 -7.55 -27.19
CA LEU A 17 18.43 -7.24 -26.15
C LEU A 17 17.78 -7.45 -24.78
N ILE A 18 18.36 -8.31 -23.94
CA ILE A 18 17.86 -8.54 -22.57
C ILE A 18 18.76 -7.77 -21.62
N VAL A 19 18.18 -6.90 -20.81
CA VAL A 19 18.91 -6.12 -19.80
C VAL A 19 18.38 -6.51 -18.42
N GLY A 20 19.25 -7.00 -17.54
CA GLY A 20 18.93 -7.15 -16.13
C GLY A 20 19.50 -6.00 -15.33
N ILE A 21 18.69 -5.44 -14.43
CA ILE A 21 19.07 -4.33 -13.56
C ILE A 21 18.87 -4.73 -12.11
N ASP A 22 19.95 -4.65 -11.34
CA ASP A 22 19.89 -4.70 -9.90
C ASP A 22 19.66 -3.29 -9.34
N VAL A 23 18.57 -3.13 -8.57
CA VAL A 23 18.05 -1.83 -8.13
C VAL A 23 18.42 -1.59 -6.68
N ALA A 24 19.34 -0.64 -6.43
CA ALA A 24 19.58 -0.09 -5.10
C ALA A 24 19.05 1.35 -4.95
N LYS A 25 19.27 1.93 -3.76
CA LYS A 25 18.76 3.25 -3.37
C LYS A 25 19.39 4.41 -4.17
N GLU A 26 20.71 4.36 -4.37
CA GLU A 26 21.47 5.49 -4.93
C GLU A 26 22.01 5.15 -6.33
N THR A 27 22.59 3.97 -6.47
CA THR A 27 23.21 3.48 -7.70
C THR A 27 22.60 2.16 -8.14
N HIS A 28 22.46 1.98 -9.44
CA HIS A 28 21.94 0.78 -10.06
C HIS A 28 23.04 0.12 -10.91
N VAL A 29 22.95 -1.19 -11.07
CA VAL A 29 23.88 -1.95 -11.92
C VAL A 29 23.10 -2.67 -13.00
N ALA A 30 23.46 -2.44 -14.25
CA ALA A 30 22.86 -3.10 -15.41
C ALA A 30 23.84 -4.02 -16.14
N ARG A 31 23.31 -5.16 -16.61
CA ARG A 31 23.99 -6.11 -17.50
C ARG A 31 23.09 -6.47 -18.67
N ALA A 32 23.69 -6.54 -19.85
CA ALA A 32 22.98 -6.91 -21.07
C ALA A 32 23.46 -8.28 -21.58
N GLN A 33 22.54 -9.02 -22.20
CA GLN A 33 22.81 -10.29 -22.85
C GLN A 33 21.86 -10.50 -24.04
N ASP A 34 22.20 -11.46 -24.90
CA ASP A 34 21.33 -11.92 -25.98
C ASP A 34 20.33 -13.00 -25.52
N HIS A 35 19.48 -13.45 -26.43
CA HIS A 35 18.51 -14.53 -26.22
C HIS A 35 19.14 -15.89 -25.84
N ARG A 36 20.45 -16.08 -26.01
CA ARG A 36 21.18 -17.28 -25.59
C ARG A 36 21.74 -17.13 -24.18
N GLY A 37 21.83 -15.91 -23.67
CA GLY A 37 22.45 -15.56 -22.39
C GLY A 37 23.93 -15.22 -22.54
N ILE A 38 24.38 -14.89 -23.75
CA ILE A 38 25.73 -14.40 -24.00
C ILE A 38 25.76 -12.92 -23.65
N GLU A 39 26.67 -12.53 -22.76
CA GLU A 39 26.79 -11.15 -22.29
C GLU A 39 27.22 -10.21 -23.43
N LEU A 40 26.57 -9.05 -23.51
CA LEU A 40 26.83 -8.02 -24.52
C LEU A 40 27.35 -6.75 -23.83
N GLY A 41 28.55 -6.32 -24.23
CA GLY A 41 29.19 -5.12 -23.70
C GLY A 41 29.61 -5.17 -22.21
N LYS A 42 30.10 -4.03 -21.73
CA LYS A 42 30.49 -3.84 -20.31
C LYS A 42 29.26 -3.50 -19.46
N ARG A 43 29.38 -3.76 -18.15
CA ARG A 43 28.36 -3.35 -17.17
C ARG A 43 28.19 -1.83 -17.19
N LEU A 44 26.97 -1.37 -16.91
CA LEU A 44 26.68 0.02 -16.64
C LEU A 44 26.39 0.18 -15.14
N ILE A 45 26.99 1.19 -14.53
CA ILE A 45 26.64 1.66 -13.18
C ILE A 45 26.11 3.08 -13.36
N PHE A 46 24.94 3.36 -12.82
CA PHE A 46 24.25 4.65 -13.02
C PHE A 46 23.44 5.04 -11.80
N ASP A 47 23.26 6.33 -11.59
CA ASP A 47 22.55 6.86 -10.42
C ASP A 47 21.02 6.84 -10.62
N SER A 48 20.27 6.81 -9.52
CA SER A 48 18.81 6.95 -9.50
C SER A 48 18.35 8.40 -9.75
N ASN A 49 18.74 8.99 -10.88
CA ASN A 49 18.35 10.33 -11.30
C ASN A 49 18.22 10.42 -12.84
N HIS A 50 17.73 11.56 -13.34
CA HIS A 50 17.53 11.77 -14.77
C HIS A 50 18.81 11.51 -15.59
N ARG A 51 19.98 11.98 -15.14
CA ARG A 51 21.24 11.79 -15.89
C ARG A 51 21.60 10.31 -15.96
N GLY A 52 21.45 9.58 -14.86
CA GLY A 52 21.66 8.13 -14.82
C GLY A 52 20.68 7.37 -15.72
N PHE A 53 19.41 7.77 -15.76
CA PHE A 53 18.40 7.15 -16.62
C PHE A 53 18.63 7.43 -18.12
N GLU A 54 19.06 8.64 -18.48
CA GLU A 54 19.50 8.93 -19.87
C GLU A 54 20.77 8.16 -20.24
N ALA A 55 21.70 7.97 -19.31
CA ALA A 55 22.87 7.12 -19.52
C ALA A 55 22.47 5.67 -19.78
N LEU A 56 21.51 5.13 -19.02
CA LEU A 56 20.92 3.80 -19.26
C LEU A 56 20.29 3.72 -20.65
N HIS A 57 19.45 4.69 -21.02
CA HIS A 57 18.79 4.71 -22.31
C HIS A 57 19.79 4.75 -23.47
N THR A 58 20.80 5.63 -23.37
CA THR A 58 21.86 5.75 -24.38
C THR A 58 22.64 4.44 -24.50
N TRP A 59 23.05 3.86 -23.38
CA TRP A 59 23.76 2.57 -23.33
C TRP A 59 22.95 1.43 -23.95
N ILE A 60 21.64 1.36 -23.71
CA ILE A 60 20.75 0.39 -24.35
C ILE A 60 20.76 0.59 -25.88
N LYS A 61 20.59 1.84 -26.36
CA LYS A 61 20.55 2.14 -27.79
C LYS A 61 21.88 1.86 -28.50
N GLU A 62 23.00 2.12 -27.84
CA GLU A 62 24.33 1.77 -28.35
C GLU A 62 24.49 0.26 -28.51
N LEU A 63 24.14 -0.52 -27.48
CA LEU A 63 24.19 -1.98 -27.56
C LEU A 63 23.24 -2.54 -28.64
N GLN A 64 22.04 -1.96 -28.79
CA GLN A 64 21.12 -2.33 -29.85
C GLN A 64 21.76 -2.15 -31.24
N ARG A 65 22.45 -1.02 -31.48
CA ARG A 65 23.17 -0.77 -32.74
C ARG A 65 24.37 -1.68 -32.94
N SER A 66 25.21 -1.84 -31.92
CA SER A 66 26.45 -2.62 -32.02
C SER A 66 26.21 -4.11 -32.24
N TYR A 67 25.09 -4.64 -31.74
CA TYR A 67 24.77 -6.07 -31.78
C TYR A 67 23.52 -6.39 -32.61
N ASN A 68 23.08 -5.47 -33.48
CA ASN A 68 21.93 -5.61 -34.37
C ASN A 68 20.64 -6.10 -33.66
N LYS A 69 20.33 -5.52 -32.50
CA LYS A 69 19.10 -5.79 -31.75
C LYS A 69 18.07 -4.71 -32.04
N THR A 70 16.84 -5.10 -32.35
CA THR A 70 15.73 -4.18 -32.69
C THR A 70 14.87 -3.87 -31.47
N THR A 71 14.77 -4.81 -30.53
CA THR A 71 13.94 -4.70 -29.33
C THR A 71 14.80 -4.80 -28.08
N ALA A 72 14.30 -4.26 -26.96
CA ALA A 72 14.94 -4.37 -25.66
C ALA A 72 13.90 -4.72 -24.59
N VAL A 73 14.26 -5.66 -23.71
CA VAL A 73 13.47 -6.05 -22.54
C VAL A 73 14.32 -5.83 -21.30
N VAL A 74 13.85 -4.97 -20.41
CA VAL A 74 14.53 -4.61 -19.17
C VAL A 74 13.86 -5.31 -17.99
N GLY A 75 14.57 -6.25 -17.39
CA GLY A 75 14.20 -6.92 -16.15
C GLY A 75 14.76 -6.22 -14.91
N MET A 76 13.95 -6.11 -13.87
CA MET A 76 14.39 -5.63 -12.56
C MET A 76 13.79 -6.44 -11.41
N GLU A 77 14.53 -6.54 -10.31
CA GLU A 77 13.99 -7.04 -9.06
C GLU A 77 13.35 -5.87 -8.29
N PRO A 78 12.06 -5.95 -7.92
CA PRO A 78 11.40 -4.87 -7.20
C PRO A 78 11.91 -4.79 -5.75
N THR A 79 12.89 -3.91 -5.52
CA THR A 79 13.42 -3.59 -4.18
C THR A 79 12.78 -2.29 -3.66
N GLY A 80 11.82 -2.43 -2.74
CA GLY A 80 11.11 -1.27 -2.18
C GLY A 80 10.43 -0.43 -3.26
N HIS A 81 10.58 0.89 -3.19
CA HIS A 81 9.98 1.85 -4.13
C HIS A 81 10.95 2.39 -5.20
N TYR A 82 12.22 2.01 -5.15
CA TYR A 82 13.27 2.60 -5.98
C TYR A 82 13.13 2.27 -7.48
N TRP A 83 12.48 1.16 -7.80
CA TRP A 83 12.30 0.73 -9.19
C TRP A 83 11.20 1.50 -9.93
N PHE A 84 10.26 2.14 -9.23
CA PHE A 84 9.10 2.79 -9.86
C PHE A 84 9.50 3.94 -10.79
N THR A 85 10.41 4.81 -10.36
CA THR A 85 10.85 5.97 -11.17
C THR A 85 11.54 5.52 -12.45
N MET A 86 12.38 4.49 -12.36
CA MET A 86 13.02 3.89 -13.52
C MET A 86 12.02 3.19 -14.44
N ALA A 87 11.06 2.44 -13.89
CA ALA A 87 10.02 1.79 -14.68
C ALA A 87 9.15 2.79 -15.46
N HIS A 88 8.76 3.91 -14.82
CA HIS A 88 8.05 5.00 -15.49
C HIS A 88 8.89 5.65 -16.60
N TYR A 89 10.18 5.89 -16.34
CA TYR A 89 11.08 6.45 -17.35
C TYR A 89 11.22 5.53 -18.57
N LEU A 90 11.41 4.23 -18.35
CA LEU A 90 11.52 3.25 -19.43
C LEU A 90 10.22 3.11 -20.23
N LEU A 91 9.06 3.17 -19.56
CA LEU A 91 7.76 3.19 -20.22
C LEU A 91 7.61 4.41 -21.15
N GLN A 92 8.06 5.59 -20.72
CA GLN A 92 8.06 6.81 -21.56
C GLN A 92 8.99 6.72 -22.78
N LYS A 93 10.03 5.88 -22.72
CA LYS A 93 10.94 5.59 -23.85
C LYS A 93 10.49 4.39 -24.69
N GLU A 94 9.28 3.87 -24.44
CA GLU A 94 8.72 2.70 -25.11
C GLU A 94 9.60 1.44 -24.99
N ILE A 95 10.30 1.30 -23.85
CA ILE A 95 11.13 0.14 -23.55
C ILE A 95 10.34 -0.84 -22.67
N THR A 96 10.20 -2.08 -23.15
CA THR A 96 9.52 -3.16 -22.43
C THR A 96 10.19 -3.38 -21.08
N THR A 97 9.41 -3.18 -20.01
CA THR A 97 9.89 -3.29 -18.64
C THR A 97 9.18 -4.43 -17.93
N VAL A 98 9.95 -5.33 -17.31
CA VAL A 98 9.44 -6.51 -16.63
C VAL A 98 10.05 -6.64 -15.24
N VAL A 99 9.32 -7.25 -14.33
CA VAL A 99 9.79 -7.52 -12.96
C VAL A 99 10.02 -9.01 -12.77
N VAL A 100 11.08 -9.36 -12.04
CA VAL A 100 11.36 -10.74 -11.61
C VAL A 100 11.12 -10.87 -10.12
N ASN A 101 10.56 -12.02 -9.71
CA ASN A 101 10.24 -12.25 -8.31
C ASN A 101 11.54 -12.38 -7.48
N PRO A 102 11.73 -11.62 -6.39
CA PRO A 102 12.89 -11.73 -5.49
C PRO A 102 13.21 -13.16 -5.04
N ALA A 103 12.18 -13.97 -4.80
CA ALA A 103 12.36 -15.37 -4.41
C ALA A 103 12.96 -16.23 -5.55
N HIS A 104 12.70 -15.91 -6.81
CA HIS A 104 13.31 -16.58 -7.97
C HIS A 104 14.77 -16.13 -8.15
N VAL A 105 15.04 -14.85 -7.93
CA VAL A 105 16.40 -14.31 -7.99
C VAL A 105 17.27 -14.99 -6.94
N LYS A 106 16.81 -15.05 -5.68
CA LYS A 106 17.52 -15.75 -4.59
C LYS A 106 17.81 -17.23 -4.90
N LYS A 107 16.81 -17.99 -5.34
CA LYS A 107 16.98 -19.42 -5.66
C LYS A 107 17.93 -19.65 -6.84
N SER A 108 17.93 -18.76 -7.82
CA SER A 108 18.82 -18.88 -8.97
C SER A 108 20.26 -18.55 -8.60
N LYS A 109 20.48 -17.57 -7.70
CA LYS A 109 21.81 -17.32 -7.11
C LYS A 109 22.38 -18.55 -6.41
N GLU A 110 21.56 -19.27 -5.62
CA GLU A 110 21.97 -20.50 -4.93
C GLU A 110 22.36 -21.64 -5.90
N LEU A 111 21.78 -21.67 -7.10
CA LEU A 111 22.12 -22.66 -8.14
C LEU A 111 23.38 -22.30 -8.92
N ASP A 112 23.56 -21.01 -9.21
CA ASP A 112 24.66 -20.50 -10.03
C ASP A 112 25.95 -20.27 -9.23
N ASP A 113 25.86 -20.06 -7.92
CA ASP A 113 26.95 -19.59 -7.08
C ASP A 113 27.12 -20.46 -5.81
N ASN A 114 28.24 -21.17 -5.73
CA ASN A 114 28.68 -21.86 -4.52
C ASN A 114 29.51 -20.92 -3.60
N SER A 115 29.50 -19.61 -3.86
CA SER A 115 30.29 -18.60 -3.14
C SER A 115 29.42 -17.47 -2.58
N PRO A 116 29.60 -17.07 -1.31
CA PRO A 116 28.77 -16.06 -0.65
C PRO A 116 29.13 -14.59 -0.98
N THR A 117 29.90 -14.32 -2.04
CA THR A 117 30.29 -12.94 -2.37
C THR A 117 29.13 -12.16 -3.00
N LYS A 118 28.58 -11.18 -2.26
CA LYS A 118 27.65 -10.17 -2.79
C LYS A 118 28.30 -9.45 -3.96
N ASN A 119 27.70 -9.55 -5.15
CA ASN A 119 28.18 -8.84 -6.31
C ASN A 119 26.95 -8.42 -7.13
N ASP A 120 26.57 -7.15 -7.04
CA ASP A 120 25.43 -6.54 -7.73
C ASP A 120 25.47 -6.81 -9.26
N ILE A 121 26.66 -7.08 -9.80
CA ILE A 121 26.89 -7.51 -11.19
C ILE A 121 26.31 -8.91 -11.45
N LYS A 122 26.55 -9.85 -10.53
CA LYS A 122 25.98 -11.21 -10.62
C LYS A 122 24.46 -11.15 -10.52
N ASP A 123 23.95 -10.25 -9.69
CA ASP A 123 22.51 -10.07 -9.47
C ASP A 123 21.82 -9.56 -10.74
N ALA A 124 22.37 -8.51 -11.36
CA ALA A 124 21.91 -8.03 -12.66
C ALA A 124 21.94 -9.13 -13.75
N ARG A 125 22.97 -9.99 -13.75
CA ARG A 125 23.06 -11.13 -14.68
C ARG A 125 21.98 -12.20 -14.41
N VAL A 126 21.77 -12.56 -13.15
CA VAL A 126 20.72 -13.52 -12.75
C VAL A 126 19.33 -13.00 -13.14
N ILE A 127 19.08 -11.71 -12.96
CA ILE A 127 17.83 -11.07 -13.39
C ILE A 127 17.66 -11.21 -14.91
N ALA A 128 18.69 -10.87 -15.71
CA ALA A 128 18.64 -11.03 -17.16
C ALA A 128 18.37 -12.49 -17.57
N GLN A 129 18.99 -13.45 -16.88
CA GLN A 129 18.82 -14.88 -17.12
C GLN A 129 17.39 -15.35 -16.83
N LEU A 130 16.78 -14.87 -15.74
CA LEU A 130 15.37 -15.14 -15.45
C LEU A 130 14.43 -14.54 -16.49
N VAL A 131 14.73 -13.36 -17.02
CA VAL A 131 13.97 -12.76 -18.12
C VAL A 131 14.03 -13.66 -19.35
N LYS A 132 15.24 -14.09 -19.75
CA LYS A 132 15.48 -15.01 -20.86
C LYS A 132 14.64 -16.29 -20.77
N ASP A 133 14.52 -16.83 -19.55
CA ASP A 133 13.78 -18.07 -19.30
C ASP A 133 12.25 -17.86 -19.17
N GLY A 134 11.74 -16.65 -19.46
CA GLY A 134 10.33 -16.29 -19.36
C GLY A 134 9.80 -16.20 -17.93
N ARG A 135 10.69 -16.14 -16.92
CA ARG A 135 10.36 -16.16 -15.48
C ARG A 135 10.17 -14.76 -14.91
N TYR A 136 9.52 -13.88 -15.67
CA TYR A 136 9.21 -12.50 -15.30
C TYR A 136 7.69 -12.26 -15.28
N SER A 137 7.25 -11.10 -14.80
CA SER A 137 5.90 -10.58 -14.97
C SER A 137 5.95 -9.13 -15.43
N GLU A 138 4.96 -8.70 -16.19
CA GLU A 138 4.81 -7.28 -16.50
C GLU A 138 4.21 -6.58 -15.27
N PRO A 139 4.86 -5.53 -14.75
CA PRO A 139 4.29 -4.76 -13.65
C PRO A 139 3.05 -4.02 -14.13
N ASN A 140 2.00 -3.99 -13.29
CA ASN A 140 0.83 -3.17 -13.57
C ASN A 140 1.13 -1.69 -13.25
N ILE A 141 1.77 -1.00 -14.19
CA ILE A 141 2.07 0.43 -14.11
C ILE A 141 0.82 1.20 -14.53
N LEU A 142 0.07 1.66 -13.53
CA LEU A 142 -1.12 2.45 -13.78
C LEU A 142 -0.77 3.83 -14.30
N THR A 143 -1.66 4.36 -15.14
CA THR A 143 -1.55 5.69 -15.74
C THR A 143 -2.87 6.45 -15.56
N GLY A 144 -2.80 7.78 -15.75
CA GLY A 144 -3.96 8.65 -15.65
C GLY A 144 -4.73 8.50 -14.33
N LYS A 145 -6.06 8.43 -14.42
CA LYS A 145 -6.95 8.39 -13.25
C LYS A 145 -6.78 7.15 -12.38
N TYR A 146 -6.38 6.01 -12.96
CA TYR A 146 -6.08 4.80 -12.18
C TYR A 146 -4.83 4.97 -11.30
N ALA A 147 -3.82 5.71 -11.78
CA ALA A 147 -2.63 6.02 -10.99
C ALA A 147 -2.97 6.95 -9.81
N GLU A 148 -3.73 8.01 -10.07
CA GLU A 148 -4.26 8.91 -9.03
C GLU A 148 -5.06 8.15 -7.97
N LEU A 149 -5.95 7.27 -8.42
CA LEU A 149 -6.76 6.42 -7.53
C LEU A 149 -5.89 5.51 -6.66
N ARG A 150 -4.83 4.89 -7.23
CA ARG A 150 -3.89 4.07 -6.45
C ARG A 150 -3.16 4.89 -5.40
N VAL A 151 -2.68 6.07 -5.74
CA VAL A 151 -2.04 6.98 -4.77
C VAL A 151 -3.02 7.33 -3.65
N ALA A 152 -4.25 7.73 -3.99
CA ALA A 152 -5.28 8.06 -3.02
C ALA A 152 -5.60 6.89 -2.07
N MET A 153 -5.75 5.67 -2.61
CA MET A 153 -6.04 4.48 -1.79
C MET A 153 -4.89 4.09 -0.86
N VAL A 154 -3.63 4.23 -1.30
CA VAL A 154 -2.45 4.06 -0.45
C VAL A 154 -2.43 5.09 0.68
N GLN A 155 -2.74 6.35 0.39
CA GLN A 155 -2.83 7.39 1.44
C GLN A 155 -3.96 7.11 2.42
N ARG A 156 -5.11 6.66 1.93
CA ARG A 156 -6.25 6.28 2.78
C ARG A 156 -5.84 5.18 3.76
N GLU A 157 -5.13 4.15 3.30
CA GLU A 157 -4.66 3.08 4.18
C GLU A 157 -3.73 3.62 5.27
N ARG A 158 -2.80 4.51 4.92
CA ARG A 158 -1.90 5.15 5.88
C ARG A 158 -2.67 5.96 6.93
N LEU A 159 -3.58 6.84 6.50
CA LEU A 159 -4.40 7.66 7.39
C LEU A 159 -5.27 6.79 8.32
N MET A 160 -5.88 5.73 7.79
CA MET A 160 -6.67 4.79 8.58
C MET A 160 -5.84 4.10 9.66
N ARG A 161 -4.60 3.67 9.35
CA ARG A 161 -3.69 3.08 10.34
C ARG A 161 -3.37 4.06 11.46
N SER A 162 -3.01 5.30 11.10
CA SER A 162 -2.76 6.36 12.10
C SER A 162 -4.00 6.66 12.93
N LEU A 163 -5.20 6.69 12.31
CA LEU A 163 -6.44 6.92 13.03
C LEU A 163 -6.69 5.81 14.05
N ILE A 164 -6.55 4.54 13.66
CA ILE A 164 -6.71 3.39 14.57
C ILE A 164 -5.72 3.49 15.74
N GLU A 165 -4.47 3.83 15.46
CA GLU A 165 -3.45 4.01 16.50
C GLU A 165 -3.84 5.13 17.48
N THR A 166 -4.25 6.30 16.98
CA THR A 166 -4.73 7.40 17.83
C THR A 166 -5.97 7.01 18.64
N LYS A 167 -6.94 6.30 18.06
CA LYS A 167 -8.11 5.78 18.81
C LYS A 167 -7.68 4.88 19.96
N ASN A 168 -6.73 3.98 19.71
CA ASN A 168 -6.20 3.08 20.74
C ASN A 168 -5.46 3.86 21.84
N GLN A 169 -4.74 4.93 21.49
CA GLN A 169 -4.10 5.80 22.47
C GLN A 169 -5.12 6.54 23.34
N VAL A 170 -6.24 6.99 22.77
CA VAL A 170 -7.36 7.58 23.53
C VAL A 170 -7.99 6.56 24.48
N HIS A 171 -8.21 5.32 24.02
CA HIS A 171 -8.67 4.23 24.89
C HIS A 171 -7.70 3.96 26.04
N ASN A 172 -6.40 3.81 25.75
CA ASN A 172 -5.37 3.61 26.77
C ASN A 172 -5.25 4.79 27.73
N TRP A 173 -5.56 6.01 27.28
CA TRP A 173 -5.64 7.18 28.15
C TRP A 173 -6.82 7.06 29.11
N MET A 174 -8.01 6.72 28.61
CA MET A 174 -9.19 6.51 29.45
C MET A 174 -8.98 5.38 30.45
N ASP A 175 -8.39 4.25 30.04
CA ASP A 175 -8.13 3.12 30.94
C ASP A 175 -7.20 3.49 32.11
N ARG A 176 -6.26 4.42 31.89
CA ARG A 176 -5.34 4.91 32.93
C ARG A 176 -5.96 5.96 33.83
N TYR A 177 -6.68 6.93 33.28
CA TYR A 177 -7.07 8.15 34.00
C TYR A 177 -8.56 8.22 34.34
N PHE A 178 -9.41 7.46 33.66
CA PHE A 178 -10.84 7.39 33.93
C PHE A 178 -11.44 6.03 33.47
N PRO A 179 -11.06 4.90 34.08
CA PRO A 179 -11.44 3.56 33.61
C PRO A 179 -12.94 3.28 33.62
N GLU A 180 -13.72 4.00 34.43
CA GLU A 180 -15.18 3.89 34.50
C GLU A 180 -15.88 4.65 33.37
N TYR A 181 -15.17 5.45 32.58
CA TYR A 181 -15.74 6.26 31.49
C TYR A 181 -16.62 5.48 30.51
N PRO A 182 -16.24 4.25 30.06
CA PRO A 182 -17.06 3.45 29.14
C PRO A 182 -18.43 3.04 29.70
N THR A 183 -18.60 3.05 31.03
CA THR A 183 -19.91 2.77 31.67
C THR A 183 -20.94 3.87 31.37
N VAL A 184 -20.46 5.09 31.10
CA VAL A 184 -21.28 6.27 30.77
C VAL A 184 -21.39 6.45 29.26
N PHE A 185 -20.25 6.31 28.56
CA PHE A 185 -20.13 6.48 27.11
C PHE A 185 -19.63 5.20 26.47
N LYS A 186 -20.54 4.40 25.89
CA LYS A 186 -20.17 3.21 25.11
C LYS A 186 -19.30 3.53 23.89
N ASP A 187 -19.51 4.70 23.32
CA ASP A 187 -18.76 5.24 22.19
C ASP A 187 -18.25 6.62 22.60
N TRP A 188 -16.93 6.78 22.65
CA TRP A 188 -16.30 8.02 23.07
C TRP A 188 -16.26 9.06 21.94
N GLU A 189 -16.47 8.65 20.68
CA GLU A 189 -16.46 9.52 19.50
C GLU A 189 -17.75 10.36 19.41
N GLY A 190 -18.75 10.03 20.23
CA GLY A 190 -19.98 10.79 20.35
C GLY A 190 -19.74 12.22 20.83
N LYS A 191 -20.51 13.18 20.29
CA LYS A 191 -20.34 14.63 20.54
C LYS A 191 -20.19 15.02 22.01
N ALA A 192 -21.04 14.48 22.91
CA ALA A 192 -20.96 14.82 24.33
C ALA A 192 -19.71 14.23 25.02
N SER A 193 -19.29 13.03 24.62
CA SER A 193 -18.05 12.44 25.13
C SER A 193 -16.86 13.28 24.68
N MET A 194 -16.81 13.66 23.40
CA MET A 194 -15.79 14.55 22.86
C MET A 194 -15.70 15.89 23.58
N ILE A 195 -16.83 16.54 23.89
CA ILE A 195 -16.85 17.77 24.68
C ILE A 195 -16.29 17.53 26.09
N THR A 196 -16.66 16.41 26.72
CA THR A 196 -16.15 16.02 28.04
C THR A 196 -14.64 15.79 28.02
N LEU A 197 -14.13 14.96 27.11
CA LEU A 197 -12.69 14.67 27.00
C LEU A 197 -11.87 15.91 26.59
N LYS A 198 -12.48 16.89 25.92
CA LYS A 198 -11.81 18.14 25.55
C LYS A 198 -11.74 19.13 26.70
N ASN A 199 -12.83 19.31 27.44
CA ASN A 199 -12.97 20.43 28.38
C ASN A 199 -12.78 20.03 29.86
N PHE A 200 -13.13 18.80 30.24
CA PHE A 200 -13.06 18.30 31.62
C PHE A 200 -12.81 16.78 31.63
N PRO A 201 -11.63 16.33 31.14
CA PRO A 201 -11.39 14.91 30.84
C PRO A 201 -11.18 14.03 32.08
N LEU A 202 -10.71 14.60 33.20
CA LEU A 202 -10.37 13.81 34.39
C LEU A 202 -11.56 13.70 35.35
N PRO A 203 -11.60 12.64 36.18
CA PRO A 203 -12.64 12.47 37.19
C PRO A 203 -12.79 13.70 38.11
N GLN A 204 -11.67 14.28 38.56
CA GLN A 204 -11.70 15.47 39.41
C GLN A 204 -12.31 16.69 38.69
N ASP A 205 -12.09 16.83 37.38
CA ASP A 205 -12.65 17.93 36.59
C ASP A 205 -14.18 17.80 36.51
N VAL A 206 -14.66 16.57 36.30
CA VAL A 206 -16.09 16.23 36.29
C VAL A 206 -16.74 16.54 37.64
N VAL A 207 -16.14 16.08 38.75
CA VAL A 207 -16.68 16.30 40.10
C VAL A 207 -16.72 17.78 40.44
N ASN A 208 -15.64 18.52 40.14
CA ASN A 208 -15.55 19.96 40.41
C ASN A 208 -16.56 20.77 39.59
N LEU A 209 -16.81 20.39 38.34
CA LEU A 209 -17.76 21.07 37.47
C LEU A 209 -19.22 20.81 37.87
N GLY A 210 -19.49 19.60 38.39
CA GLY A 210 -20.82 19.19 38.84
C GLY A 210 -21.84 19.02 37.70
N ILE A 211 -23.01 18.52 38.05
CA ILE A 211 -24.06 18.13 37.08
C ILE A 211 -24.51 19.34 36.24
N GLU A 212 -24.78 20.48 36.87
CA GLU A 212 -25.27 21.69 36.19
C GLU A 212 -24.23 22.27 35.22
N GLY A 213 -22.96 22.29 35.62
CA GLY A 213 -21.86 22.75 34.77
C GLY A 213 -21.67 21.85 33.54
N ILE A 214 -21.70 20.53 33.74
CA ILE A 214 -21.59 19.54 32.64
C ILE A 214 -22.73 19.72 31.63
N VAL A 215 -23.98 19.82 32.10
CA VAL A 215 -25.14 20.00 31.22
C VAL A 215 -25.04 21.32 30.45
N THR A 216 -24.54 22.38 31.10
CA THR A 216 -24.33 23.67 30.45
C THR A 216 -23.28 23.59 29.34
N GLN A 217 -22.13 22.94 29.61
CA GLN A 217 -21.08 22.75 28.61
C GLN A 217 -21.57 21.91 27.42
N TRP A 218 -22.32 20.84 27.64
CA TRP A 218 -22.89 20.05 26.55
C TRP A 218 -23.90 20.84 25.71
N LYS A 219 -24.70 21.72 26.32
CA LYS A 219 -25.69 22.54 25.60
C LYS A 219 -25.07 23.58 24.67
N ASN A 220 -23.86 24.05 24.96
CA ASN A 220 -23.17 25.03 24.12
C ASN A 220 -22.91 24.50 22.70
N GLU A 221 -22.63 23.20 22.56
CA GLU A 221 -22.28 22.58 21.27
C GLU A 221 -23.31 21.54 20.78
N VAL A 222 -24.15 21.00 21.67
CA VAL A 222 -25.16 19.98 21.32
C VAL A 222 -26.57 20.50 21.56
N LYS A 223 -27.28 20.83 20.47
CA LYS A 223 -28.68 21.32 20.49
C LYS A 223 -29.71 20.29 20.98
N ARG A 224 -29.41 18.98 20.87
CA ARG A 224 -30.25 17.89 21.40
C ARG A 224 -29.79 17.54 22.80
N ALA A 225 -30.66 17.75 23.79
CA ALA A 225 -30.41 17.56 25.21
C ALA A 225 -29.72 16.21 25.52
N VAL A 226 -28.38 16.24 25.68
CA VAL A 226 -27.70 15.17 26.40
C VAL A 226 -28.08 15.37 27.86
N GLY A 227 -28.98 14.49 28.32
CA GLY A 227 -29.81 14.75 29.48
C GLY A 227 -29.04 14.77 30.80
N ALA A 228 -29.63 15.45 31.79
CA ALA A 228 -29.17 15.47 33.18
C ALA A 228 -28.89 14.05 33.73
N LYS A 229 -29.64 13.03 33.28
CA LYS A 229 -29.41 11.63 33.64
C LYS A 229 -28.00 11.13 33.30
N ARG A 230 -27.42 11.54 32.17
CA ARG A 230 -26.07 11.12 31.78
C ARG A 230 -25.01 11.90 32.55
N ALA A 231 -25.25 13.19 32.81
CA ALA A 231 -24.38 14.00 33.66
C ALA A 231 -24.32 13.45 35.10
N ILE A 232 -25.46 13.03 35.65
CA ILE A 232 -25.53 12.33 36.95
C ILE A 232 -24.64 11.09 36.93
N LYS A 233 -24.84 10.18 35.96
CA LYS A 233 -24.01 8.98 35.82
C LYS A 233 -22.51 9.28 35.66
N LEU A 234 -22.18 10.36 34.96
CA LEU A 234 -20.79 10.79 34.78
C LEU A 234 -20.16 11.24 36.09
N VAL A 235 -20.87 12.04 36.88
CA VAL A 235 -20.42 12.48 38.21
C VAL A 235 -20.34 11.31 39.19
N GLU A 236 -21.32 10.39 39.16
CA GLU A 236 -21.28 9.16 39.98
C GLU A 236 -20.04 8.32 39.64
N ALA A 237 -19.79 8.07 38.35
CA ALA A 237 -18.63 7.31 37.90
C ALA A 237 -17.31 8.01 38.27
N ALA A 238 -17.24 9.33 38.10
CA ALA A 238 -16.06 10.12 38.44
C ALA A 238 -15.77 10.12 39.96
N SER A 239 -16.81 10.11 40.80
CA SER A 239 -16.67 10.19 42.26
C SER A 239 -16.05 8.92 42.88
N ILE A 240 -16.19 7.78 42.20
CA ILE A 240 -15.65 6.48 42.64
C ILE A 240 -14.47 6.01 41.78
N SER A 241 -14.01 6.84 40.84
CA SER A 241 -13.05 6.43 39.81
C SER A 241 -11.72 6.05 40.42
N VAL A 242 -11.17 4.91 39.96
CA VAL A 242 -9.82 4.44 40.35
C VAL A 242 -8.69 4.96 39.45
N GLY A 243 -9.01 5.85 38.51
CA GLY A 243 -8.05 6.46 37.60
C GLY A 243 -6.88 7.17 38.30
N ILE A 244 -5.74 7.21 37.63
CA ILE A 244 -4.51 7.81 38.14
C ILE A 244 -4.73 9.30 38.47
N SER A 245 -4.47 9.67 39.73
CA SER A 245 -4.62 11.04 40.22
C SER A 245 -3.33 11.87 40.20
N LEU A 246 -2.21 11.26 39.81
CA LEU A 246 -0.89 11.91 39.69
C LEU A 246 -0.65 12.41 38.26
N GLY A 247 0.12 13.50 38.10
CA GLY A 247 0.51 14.00 36.78
C GLY A 247 -0.63 14.60 35.94
N GLN A 248 -1.72 15.01 36.57
CA GLN A 248 -2.96 15.44 35.90
C GLN A 248 -2.76 16.55 34.86
N THR A 249 -1.83 17.49 35.07
CA THR A 249 -1.57 18.58 34.11
C THR A 249 -1.12 18.02 32.75
N MET A 250 -0.18 17.07 32.76
CA MET A 250 0.29 16.45 31.52
C MET A 250 -0.71 15.43 30.99
N ALA A 251 -1.48 14.76 31.85
CA ALA A 251 -2.58 13.90 31.40
C ALA A 251 -3.63 14.67 30.60
N ARG A 252 -4.03 15.88 31.04
CA ARG A 252 -4.94 16.77 30.28
C ARG A 252 -4.34 17.16 28.93
N ARG A 253 -3.05 17.50 28.90
CA ARG A 253 -2.38 17.85 27.65
C ARG A 253 -2.27 16.67 26.69
N GLU A 254 -2.03 15.46 27.21
CA GLU A 254 -1.95 14.23 26.42
C GLU A 254 -3.27 13.96 25.69
N ILE A 255 -4.41 13.95 26.40
CA ILE A 255 -5.71 13.71 25.77
C ILE A 255 -6.05 14.82 24.77
N GLU A 256 -5.77 16.08 25.08
CA GLU A 256 -6.00 17.20 24.16
C GLU A 256 -5.27 16.99 22.82
N MET A 257 -3.98 16.65 22.84
CA MET A 257 -3.20 16.37 21.63
C MET A 257 -3.74 15.16 20.85
N LEU A 258 -4.18 14.11 21.56
CA LEU A 258 -4.76 12.93 20.92
C LEU A 258 -6.08 13.25 20.22
N LEU A 259 -6.94 14.06 20.84
CA LEU A 259 -8.19 14.49 20.25
C LEU A 259 -7.98 15.42 19.04
N GLU A 260 -7.00 16.32 19.11
CA GLU A 260 -6.59 17.15 17.96
C GLU A 260 -6.12 16.27 16.80
N GLN A 261 -5.27 15.28 17.07
CA GLN A 261 -4.79 14.33 16.06
C GLN A 261 -5.92 13.51 15.45
N TYR A 262 -6.86 13.04 16.27
CA TYR A 262 -8.05 12.30 15.83
C TYR A 262 -8.93 13.15 14.90
N MET A 263 -9.20 14.40 15.28
CA MET A 263 -10.01 15.32 14.46
C MET A 263 -9.34 15.61 13.12
N LEU A 264 -8.02 15.84 13.11
CA LEU A 264 -7.27 16.06 11.89
C LEU A 264 -7.33 14.85 10.95
N LEU A 265 -7.08 13.64 11.46
CA LEU A 265 -7.10 12.42 10.66
C LEU A 265 -8.49 12.11 10.09
N THR A 266 -9.54 12.32 10.89
CA THR A 266 -10.92 12.13 10.45
C THR A 266 -11.27 13.10 9.32
N LYS A 267 -10.92 14.39 9.49
CA LYS A 267 -11.12 15.41 8.45
C LYS A 267 -10.39 15.04 7.16
N GLN A 268 -9.11 14.65 7.24
CA GLN A 268 -8.32 14.27 6.07
C GLN A 268 -8.89 13.03 5.36
N LEU A 269 -9.44 12.07 6.10
CA LEU A 269 -10.12 10.91 5.52
C LEU A 269 -11.41 11.29 4.79
N ASP A 270 -12.17 12.23 5.33
CA ASP A 270 -13.39 12.74 4.69
C ASP A 270 -13.08 13.54 3.41
N GLU A 271 -12.05 14.39 3.44
CA GLU A 271 -11.57 15.12 2.26
C GLU A 271 -11.07 14.15 1.18
N LEU A 272 -10.24 13.18 1.56
CA LEU A 272 -9.74 12.16 0.64
C LEU A 272 -10.87 11.29 0.06
N ALA A 273 -11.93 11.01 0.83
CA ALA A 273 -13.09 10.28 0.32
C ALA A 273 -13.80 11.05 -0.80
N GLN A 274 -13.90 12.39 -0.69
CA GLN A 274 -14.47 13.24 -1.74
C GLN A 274 -13.61 13.23 -3.00
N ASP A 275 -12.28 13.33 -2.85
CA ASP A 275 -11.35 13.23 -3.97
C ASP A 275 -11.47 11.88 -4.69
N VAL A 276 -11.53 10.77 -3.93
CA VAL A 276 -11.68 9.43 -4.51
C VAL A 276 -13.00 9.28 -5.27
N VAL A 277 -14.12 9.76 -4.72
CA VAL A 277 -15.41 9.70 -5.41
C VAL A 277 -15.37 10.49 -6.71
N THR A 278 -14.74 11.68 -6.71
CA THR A 278 -14.57 12.49 -7.92
C THR A 278 -13.74 11.77 -8.98
N ILE A 279 -12.64 11.11 -8.58
CA ILE A 279 -11.82 10.30 -9.51
C ILE A 279 -12.62 9.13 -10.08
N LEU A 280 -13.45 8.47 -9.27
CA LEU A 280 -14.28 7.35 -9.72
C LEU A 280 -15.31 7.77 -10.78
N GLU A 281 -15.87 8.98 -10.71
CA GLU A 281 -16.83 9.48 -11.71
C GLU A 281 -16.21 9.57 -13.11
N GLU A 282 -14.89 9.77 -13.20
CA GLU A 282 -14.16 9.84 -14.46
C GLU A 282 -13.73 8.46 -15.00
N ILE A 283 -13.85 7.39 -14.21
CA ILE A 283 -13.42 6.05 -14.62
C ILE A 283 -14.58 5.30 -15.30
N PRO A 284 -14.40 4.82 -16.54
CA PRO A 284 -15.43 4.04 -17.24
C PRO A 284 -15.87 2.81 -16.44
N GLY A 285 -17.17 2.65 -16.24
CA GLY A 285 -17.75 1.51 -15.53
C GLY A 285 -17.82 1.67 -14.01
N ALA A 286 -17.13 2.64 -13.41
CA ALA A 286 -17.07 2.78 -11.95
C ALA A 286 -18.43 3.15 -11.34
N VAL A 287 -19.19 4.08 -11.97
CA VAL A 287 -20.55 4.45 -11.53
C VAL A 287 -21.49 3.24 -11.54
N GLN A 288 -21.39 2.40 -12.57
CA GLN A 288 -22.17 1.16 -12.69
C GLN A 288 -21.79 0.16 -11.60
N MET A 289 -20.51 0.06 -11.24
CA MET A 289 -20.05 -0.77 -10.13
C MET A 289 -20.59 -0.28 -8.78
N LEU A 290 -20.60 1.03 -8.55
CA LEU A 290 -21.15 1.65 -7.34
C LEU A 290 -22.67 1.43 -7.18
N ALA A 291 -23.39 1.27 -8.29
CA ALA A 291 -24.82 0.96 -8.27
C ALA A 291 -25.13 -0.47 -7.81
N ILE A 292 -24.13 -1.37 -7.74
CA ILE A 292 -24.32 -2.75 -7.31
C ILE A 292 -24.54 -2.78 -5.77
N PRO A 293 -25.66 -3.37 -5.29
CA PRO A 293 -25.91 -3.48 -3.86
C PRO A 293 -24.77 -4.18 -3.13
N GLY A 294 -24.22 -3.52 -2.10
CA GLY A 294 -23.12 -4.02 -1.29
C GLY A 294 -21.72 -3.58 -1.74
N LEU A 295 -21.58 -2.90 -2.89
CA LEU A 295 -20.30 -2.32 -3.32
C LEU A 295 -20.25 -0.82 -2.99
N GLY A 296 -19.51 -0.49 -1.94
CA GLY A 296 -19.21 0.90 -1.59
C GLY A 296 -18.01 1.46 -2.37
N TRP A 297 -17.83 2.77 -2.34
CA TRP A 297 -16.72 3.45 -3.00
C TRP A 297 -15.36 2.91 -2.60
N ILE A 298 -15.17 2.51 -1.33
CA ILE A 298 -13.91 1.95 -0.84
C ILE A 298 -13.58 0.66 -1.59
N THR A 299 -14.58 -0.20 -1.79
CA THR A 299 -14.42 -1.49 -2.47
C THR A 299 -14.13 -1.30 -3.95
N VAL A 300 -14.90 -0.43 -4.62
CA VAL A 300 -14.72 -0.13 -6.04
C VAL A 300 -13.38 0.56 -6.29
N ALA A 301 -13.04 1.58 -5.49
CA ALA A 301 -11.77 2.28 -5.57
C ALA A 301 -10.58 1.37 -5.33
N GLY A 302 -10.62 0.54 -4.28
CA GLY A 302 -9.55 -0.42 -4.00
C GLY A 302 -9.38 -1.43 -5.14
N PHE A 303 -10.48 -1.90 -5.72
CA PHE A 303 -10.43 -2.82 -6.85
C PHE A 303 -9.80 -2.19 -8.10
N LEU A 304 -10.25 -1.00 -8.50
CA LEU A 304 -9.74 -0.29 -9.69
C LEU A 304 -8.33 0.27 -9.49
N ALA A 305 -7.96 0.65 -8.25
CA ALA A 305 -6.60 1.03 -7.88
C ALA A 305 -5.59 -0.11 -8.04
N GLU A 306 -6.02 -1.37 -7.96
CA GLU A 306 -5.13 -2.52 -8.16
C GLU A 306 -5.16 -3.05 -9.60
N THR A 307 -6.34 -3.10 -10.19
CA THR A 307 -6.55 -3.68 -11.52
C THR A 307 -6.24 -2.72 -12.66
N GLY A 308 -6.49 -1.43 -12.49
CA GLY A 308 -6.42 -0.45 -13.58
C GLY A 308 -7.59 -0.58 -14.54
N ASP A 309 -7.33 -0.28 -15.82
CA ASP A 309 -8.33 -0.43 -16.87
C ASP A 309 -8.70 -1.90 -17.08
N LEU A 310 -9.97 -2.22 -16.88
CA LEU A 310 -10.50 -3.58 -17.03
C LEU A 310 -10.46 -4.07 -18.47
N GLN A 311 -10.36 -3.18 -19.47
CA GLN A 311 -10.20 -3.56 -20.87
C GLN A 311 -8.86 -4.26 -21.16
N ALA A 312 -7.87 -4.10 -20.28
CA ALA A 312 -6.58 -4.79 -20.38
C ALA A 312 -6.69 -6.31 -20.07
N TYR A 313 -7.85 -6.79 -19.62
CA TYR A 313 -8.07 -8.19 -19.23
C TYR A 313 -9.05 -8.87 -20.18
N HIS A 314 -8.62 -9.99 -20.77
CA HIS A 314 -9.45 -10.81 -21.64
C HIS A 314 -10.32 -11.82 -20.86
N HIS A 315 -9.94 -12.15 -19.62
CA HIS A 315 -10.65 -13.14 -18.81
C HIS A 315 -10.57 -12.83 -17.30
N PRO A 316 -11.66 -12.97 -16.52
CA PRO A 316 -11.70 -12.63 -15.09
C PRO A 316 -10.69 -13.40 -14.22
N GLN A 317 -10.26 -14.59 -14.65
CA GLN A 317 -9.20 -15.35 -13.96
C GLN A 317 -7.85 -14.60 -13.94
N GLN A 318 -7.59 -13.70 -14.89
CA GLN A 318 -6.38 -12.88 -14.87
C GLN A 318 -6.39 -11.91 -13.69
N ILE A 319 -7.56 -11.36 -13.36
CA ILE A 319 -7.77 -10.48 -12.20
C ILE A 319 -7.64 -11.27 -10.88
N LEU A 320 -8.23 -12.47 -10.81
CA LEU A 320 -8.08 -13.34 -9.63
C LEU A 320 -6.62 -13.74 -9.37
N LYS A 321 -5.86 -13.99 -10.45
CA LYS A 321 -4.43 -14.27 -10.37
C LYS A 321 -3.65 -13.06 -9.85
N LEU A 322 -3.96 -11.85 -10.33
CA LEU A 322 -3.37 -10.60 -9.85
C LEU A 322 -3.62 -10.39 -8.35
N ALA A 323 -4.82 -10.69 -7.86
CA ALA A 323 -5.16 -10.62 -6.44
C ALA A 323 -4.44 -11.64 -5.55
N GLY A 324 -3.57 -12.49 -6.11
CA GLY A 324 -2.85 -13.55 -5.39
C GLY A 324 -3.75 -14.66 -4.85
N LEU A 325 -4.98 -14.73 -5.35
CA LEU A 325 -5.96 -15.76 -5.06
C LEU A 325 -5.77 -16.98 -5.98
N ASN A 326 -4.51 -17.37 -6.20
CA ASN A 326 -4.22 -18.63 -6.87
C ASN A 326 -4.57 -19.80 -5.93
N LEU A 327 -5.54 -20.60 -6.35
CA LEU A 327 -5.88 -21.85 -5.68
C LEU A 327 -4.78 -22.88 -5.96
N LYS A 328 -4.10 -23.38 -4.92
CA LYS A 328 -3.23 -24.56 -5.05
C LYS A 328 -4.11 -25.79 -5.07
N GLU A 329 -4.16 -26.44 -6.22
CA GLU A 329 -4.69 -27.79 -6.31
C GLU A 329 -3.79 -28.72 -5.49
N ASN A 330 -4.36 -29.42 -4.51
CA ASN A 330 -3.67 -30.46 -3.77
C ASN A 330 -4.06 -31.81 -4.37
N SER A 331 -3.68 -32.02 -5.63
CA SER A 331 -3.95 -33.26 -6.35
C SER A 331 -2.66 -34.04 -6.57
N SER A 332 -2.64 -35.27 -6.07
CA SER A 332 -1.69 -36.31 -6.49
C SER A 332 -2.43 -37.28 -7.42
N GLY A 333 -1.71 -38.12 -8.17
CA GLY A 333 -2.31 -39.07 -9.11
C GLY A 333 -3.36 -40.04 -8.52
N LYS A 334 -3.52 -40.08 -7.19
CA LYS A 334 -4.53 -40.88 -6.48
C LYS A 334 -5.43 -40.09 -5.51
N HIS A 335 -5.25 -38.78 -5.36
CA HIS A 335 -6.01 -37.99 -4.37
C HIS A 335 -6.27 -36.57 -4.86
N LYS A 336 -7.52 -36.10 -4.80
CA LYS A 336 -7.88 -34.67 -4.97
C LYS A 336 -8.29 -34.11 -3.61
N GLY A 337 -7.40 -33.34 -2.99
CA GLY A 337 -7.68 -32.59 -1.76
C GLY A 337 -8.30 -31.22 -2.03
N GLN A 338 -8.78 -30.55 -0.98
CA GLN A 338 -9.33 -29.19 -1.08
C GLN A 338 -8.29 -28.17 -1.55
N THR A 339 -8.69 -27.36 -2.52
CA THR A 339 -7.94 -26.22 -3.04
C THR A 339 -7.79 -25.15 -1.96
N ARG A 340 -6.55 -24.71 -1.69
CA ARG A 340 -6.26 -23.62 -0.72
C ARG A 340 -5.72 -22.39 -1.43
N ILE A 341 -6.11 -21.21 -0.95
CA ILE A 341 -5.55 -19.93 -1.41
C ILE A 341 -4.08 -19.88 -1.04
N THR A 342 -3.21 -19.64 -2.03
CA THR A 342 -1.75 -19.62 -1.82
C THR A 342 -1.20 -18.29 -1.33
N LYS A 343 -1.95 -17.19 -1.49
CA LYS A 343 -1.47 -15.81 -1.33
C LYS A 343 -0.17 -15.55 -2.12
N ARG A 344 0.01 -16.25 -3.26
CA ARG A 344 1.13 -16.12 -4.18
C ARG A 344 0.57 -15.62 -5.52
N GLY A 345 0.38 -14.31 -5.61
CA GLY A 345 0.06 -13.57 -6.83
C GLY A 345 1.30 -13.14 -7.55
#